data_AF-A0A2G9I8N5-F1
#
_entry.id   AF-A0A2G9I8N5-F1
#
_cell.length_a   1.000
_cell.length_b   1.000
_cell.length_c   1.000
_cell.angle_alpha   90.00
_cell.angle_beta   90.00
_cell.angle_gamma   90.00
#
_symmetry.space_group_name_H-M   'P 1'
#
loop_
_entity.id
_entity.type
_entity.pdbx_description
1 polymer ?
#
loop_
_entity_poly.entity_id
_entity_poly.type
_entity_poly.pdbx_seq_one_letter_code
_entity_poly.pdbx_strand_id
1 'polypeptide(L)'
;MPPFDPNSGFSSRTKIFHSLRPPISLPPSTTPCSLSDYVFSILSPSSTTSLIDAATRRCIPLSHLPHLVQTLASNLRRKFHLAKNDVAFVLPPNSIHTPILYLSLLSLGVIVSPSNPLSSNSEISRQIHVSNPAIAFATSENASRLPALRKGTVLLDSPEFESLLLTCNSESRDEFVPVVVFLDDTAAILYSSGTTGRVKGVELTHRNFIAAVAGVQAARAVRSSPMVTLCVVPFFHVYGFLLCLREVALGGSVVVVSERNLESILGAIEVLKVTHLAVAPPSVVAMVKSASVEKYDLRSLEAVLCGGAPLAISVIEGFKRRFSKILLLQAYGLTETTAGITRSIGLNESQVTGASGRLLSNCEAKIVDPVTGDSLPPLKPGEIWIRGPMVMKGYVGDKEATAAMIDSEGWLRTGDICYFDSKGFLFCVDRMKELIKCKGYQVAPAELEDLLLSHPAIVDAAVIPNALAGILMRMQAKYLWPL
;
A
#
# COMPACT_ATOMS: atom_id res chain seq x y z
N MET A 1 -14.82 32.21 4.92
CA MET A 1 -14.49 31.06 5.80
C MET A 1 -14.67 29.78 5.00
N PRO A 2 -13.85 28.73 5.22
CA PRO A 2 -14.10 27.44 4.58
C PRO A 2 -15.54 26.97 4.89
N PRO A 3 -16.23 26.28 3.96
CA PRO A 3 -17.62 25.85 4.15
C PRO A 3 -17.77 24.64 5.10
N PHE A 4 -16.76 24.37 5.92
CA PHE A 4 -16.63 23.23 6.82
C PHE A 4 -15.89 23.64 8.11
N ASP A 5 -16.09 22.87 9.17
CA ASP A 5 -15.43 23.06 10.47
C ASP A 5 -13.90 22.86 10.35
N PRO A 6 -13.06 23.83 10.73
CA PRO A 6 -11.61 23.74 10.58
C PRO A 6 -10.94 22.70 11.50
N ASN A 7 -11.63 22.22 12.54
CA ASN A 7 -11.09 21.21 13.45
C ASN A 7 -11.38 19.78 13.01
N SER A 8 -12.53 19.55 12.35
CA SER A 8 -12.99 18.23 11.94
C SER A 8 -12.98 18.00 10.44
N GLY A 9 -13.00 19.07 9.65
CA GLY A 9 -13.19 19.03 8.21
C GLY A 9 -14.65 18.80 7.79
N PHE A 10 -15.58 18.68 8.74
CA PHE A 10 -16.97 18.35 8.46
C PHE A 10 -17.80 19.56 8.01
N SER A 11 -18.57 19.41 6.94
CA SER A 11 -19.58 20.38 6.52
C SER A 11 -20.97 19.93 6.94
N SER A 12 -21.63 20.65 7.84
CA SER A 12 -22.99 20.34 8.30
C SER A 12 -24.05 20.43 7.19
N ARG A 13 -23.77 21.22 6.15
CA ARG A 13 -24.63 21.45 4.98
C ARG A 13 -24.57 20.29 3.98
N THR A 14 -23.36 19.85 3.61
CA THR A 14 -23.19 18.77 2.62
C THR A 14 -23.03 17.39 3.24
N LYS A 15 -22.79 17.33 4.57
CA LYS A 15 -22.44 16.11 5.31
C LYS A 15 -21.14 15.44 4.84
N ILE A 16 -20.26 16.21 4.20
CA ILE A 16 -18.96 15.74 3.71
C ILE A 16 -17.85 16.13 4.70
N PHE A 17 -16.92 15.21 4.92
CA PHE A 17 -15.63 15.44 5.58
C PHE A 17 -14.59 15.79 4.52
N HIS A 18 -13.93 16.93 4.68
CA HIS A 18 -12.83 17.40 3.85
C HIS A 18 -11.50 17.21 4.59
N SER A 19 -10.43 16.98 3.84
CA SER A 19 -9.10 16.94 4.42
C SER A 19 -8.72 18.28 5.08
N LEU A 20 -8.11 18.19 6.26
CA LEU A 20 -7.46 19.31 6.94
C LEU A 20 -5.98 19.44 6.56
N ARG A 21 -5.48 18.56 5.68
CA ARG A 21 -4.10 18.65 5.18
C ARG A 21 -4.00 19.74 4.13
N PRO A 22 -2.82 20.34 3.94
CA PRO A 22 -2.60 21.30 2.87
C PRO A 22 -3.03 20.70 1.52
N PRO A 23 -3.78 21.43 0.70
CA PRO A 23 -4.15 20.95 -0.63
C PRO A 23 -2.88 20.80 -1.47
N ILE A 24 -2.85 19.74 -2.27
CA ILE A 24 -1.77 19.48 -3.22
C ILE A 24 -2.19 19.96 -4.60
N SER A 25 -1.24 20.53 -5.33
CA SER A 25 -1.41 20.86 -6.75
C SER A 25 -0.88 19.70 -7.58
N LEU A 26 -1.76 19.06 -8.35
CA LEU A 26 -1.36 18.03 -9.30
C LEU A 26 -1.09 18.66 -10.67
N PRO A 27 -0.21 18.08 -11.49
CA PRO A 27 -0.04 18.57 -12.85
C PRO A 27 -1.38 18.46 -13.63
N PRO A 28 -1.64 19.37 -14.59
CA PRO A 28 -2.81 19.28 -15.48
C PRO A 28 -2.90 17.94 -16.21
N SER A 29 -4.11 17.45 -16.51
CA SER A 29 -4.31 16.20 -17.28
C SER A 29 -3.62 16.17 -18.63
N THR A 30 -3.44 17.33 -19.26
CA THR A 30 -2.77 17.48 -20.55
C THR A 30 -1.25 17.43 -20.44
N THR A 31 -0.67 17.50 -19.24
CA THR A 31 0.78 17.47 -19.05
C THR A 31 1.29 16.04 -19.19
N PRO A 32 2.21 15.76 -20.14
CA PRO A 32 2.90 14.49 -20.18
C PRO A 32 3.76 14.34 -18.93
N CYS A 33 3.42 13.38 -18.09
CA CYS A 33 4.12 13.08 -16.85
C CYS A 33 3.76 11.67 -16.40
N SER A 34 4.72 10.75 -16.47
CA SER A 34 4.60 9.47 -15.80
C SER A 34 4.88 9.60 -14.30
N LEU A 35 4.52 8.58 -13.53
CA LEU A 35 4.93 8.47 -12.12
C LEU A 35 6.45 8.47 -11.99
N SER A 36 7.17 7.87 -12.96
CA SER A 36 8.63 7.87 -12.95
C SER A 36 9.19 9.28 -13.11
N ASP A 37 8.63 10.07 -14.03
CA ASP A 37 9.04 11.47 -14.23
C ASP A 37 8.77 12.31 -12.98
N TYR A 38 7.60 12.12 -12.37
CA TYR A 38 7.26 12.81 -11.12
C TYR A 38 8.22 12.44 -9.99
N VAL A 39 8.48 11.14 -9.77
CA VAL A 39 9.43 10.64 -8.76
C VAL A 39 10.79 11.31 -8.91
N PHE A 40 11.34 11.35 -10.14
CA PHE A 40 12.64 11.96 -10.38
C PHE A 40 12.63 13.49 -10.35
N SER A 41 11.49 14.14 -10.65
CA SER A 41 11.38 15.60 -10.58
C SER A 41 11.48 16.15 -9.15
N ILE A 42 11.05 15.36 -8.16
CA ILE A 42 11.09 15.76 -6.74
C ILE A 42 12.21 15.05 -5.96
N LEU A 43 12.88 14.07 -6.57
CA LEU A 43 13.99 13.35 -5.98
C LEU A 43 15.13 14.33 -5.68
N SER A 44 15.43 14.50 -4.40
CA SER A 44 16.60 15.24 -3.92
C SER A 44 17.48 14.28 -3.10
N PRO A 45 18.31 13.45 -3.76
CA PRO A 45 19.00 12.37 -3.09
C PRO A 45 20.17 12.93 -2.28
N SER A 46 20.29 12.49 -1.02
CA SER A 46 21.52 12.67 -0.24
C SER A 46 22.57 11.65 -0.72
N SER A 47 23.86 11.99 -0.63
CA SER A 47 24.97 11.08 -0.94
C SER A 47 24.93 9.77 -0.13
N THR A 48 24.20 9.76 0.99
CA THR A 48 24.05 8.62 1.90
C THR A 48 22.81 7.77 1.65
N THR A 49 21.95 8.14 0.71
CA THR A 49 20.66 7.45 0.50
C THR A 49 20.78 6.34 -0.52
N SER A 50 20.18 5.17 -0.24
CA SER A 50 20.33 3.97 -1.07
C SER A 50 19.13 3.03 -1.00
N LEU A 51 18.94 2.21 -2.03
CA LEU A 51 18.22 0.94 -1.93
C LEU A 51 19.17 -0.09 -1.31
N ILE A 52 18.75 -0.75 -0.24
CA ILE A 52 19.60 -1.62 0.58
C ILE A 52 18.95 -2.99 0.70
N ASP A 53 19.66 -4.03 0.29
CA ASP A 53 19.28 -5.40 0.57
C ASP A 53 19.86 -5.80 1.95
N ALA A 54 18.99 -6.06 2.91
CA ALA A 54 19.40 -6.30 4.29
C ALA A 54 20.19 -7.60 4.47
N ALA A 55 19.91 -8.62 3.65
CA ALA A 55 20.54 -9.92 3.74
C ALA A 55 21.96 -9.89 3.15
N THR A 56 22.10 -9.32 1.95
CA THR A 56 23.38 -9.29 1.22
C THR A 56 24.22 -8.05 1.49
N ARG A 57 23.65 -7.01 2.11
CA ARG A 57 24.25 -5.68 2.29
C ARG A 57 24.59 -4.95 0.99
N ARG A 58 24.04 -5.41 -0.14
CA ARG A 58 24.16 -4.71 -1.43
C ARG A 58 23.41 -3.39 -1.34
N CYS A 59 24.08 -2.31 -1.74
CA CYS A 59 23.54 -0.96 -1.75
C CYS A 59 23.55 -0.40 -3.17
N ILE A 60 22.44 0.20 -3.60
CA ILE A 60 22.34 0.98 -4.84
C ILE A 60 22.06 2.44 -4.43
N PRO A 61 23.02 3.36 -4.58
CA PRO A 61 22.81 4.78 -4.28
C PRO A 61 21.64 5.35 -5.07
N LEU A 62 20.79 6.16 -4.42
CA LEU A 62 19.64 6.78 -5.12
C LEU A 62 20.09 7.72 -6.25
N SER A 63 21.30 8.27 -6.17
CA SER A 63 21.90 9.08 -7.25
C SER A 63 22.12 8.29 -8.54
N HIS A 64 22.26 6.96 -8.47
CA HIS A 64 22.43 6.10 -9.64
C HIS A 64 21.08 5.70 -10.27
N LEU A 65 19.96 5.85 -9.54
CA LEU A 65 18.66 5.37 -10.00
C LEU A 65 18.18 5.97 -11.32
N PRO A 66 18.29 7.30 -11.57
CA PRO A 66 17.84 7.86 -12.85
C PRO A 66 18.54 7.19 -14.04
N HIS A 67 19.84 6.95 -13.92
CA HIS A 67 20.62 6.28 -14.96
C HIS A 67 20.23 4.82 -15.11
N LEU A 68 20.14 4.06 -14.02
CA LEU A 68 19.73 2.64 -14.07
C LEU A 68 18.34 2.45 -14.67
N VAL A 69 17.39 3.33 -14.32
CA VAL A 69 16.03 3.29 -14.85
C VAL A 69 16.01 3.63 -16.34
N GLN A 70 16.75 4.65 -16.77
CA GLN A 70 16.85 4.99 -18.19
C GLN A 70 17.50 3.86 -19.01
N THR A 71 18.58 3.27 -18.50
CA THR A 71 19.29 2.16 -19.14
C THR A 71 18.40 0.93 -19.25
N LEU A 72 17.75 0.53 -18.15
CA LEU A 72 16.84 -0.61 -18.16
C LEU A 72 15.65 -0.39 -19.09
N ALA A 73 15.00 0.78 -19.02
CA ALA A 73 13.88 1.12 -19.90
C ALA A 73 14.28 1.03 -21.38
N SER A 74 15.44 1.60 -21.75
CA SER A 74 15.95 1.57 -23.12
C SER A 74 16.25 0.14 -23.60
N ASN A 75 16.90 -0.65 -22.75
CA ASN A 75 17.24 -2.03 -23.07
C ASN A 75 16.00 -2.94 -23.17
N LEU A 76 15.00 -2.77 -22.30
CA LEU A 76 13.74 -3.49 -22.37
C LEU A 76 12.95 -3.14 -23.64
N ARG A 77 12.87 -1.85 -23.97
CA ARG A 77 12.23 -1.37 -25.21
C ARG A 77 12.92 -1.95 -26.44
N ARG A 78 14.25 -1.96 -26.49
CA ARG A 78 15.01 -2.46 -27.64
C ARG A 78 14.92 -3.98 -27.80
N LYS A 79 15.11 -4.73 -26.71
CA LYS A 79 15.18 -6.20 -26.76
C LYS A 79 13.82 -6.87 -26.89
N PHE A 80 12.80 -6.34 -26.23
CA PHE A 80 11.46 -6.95 -26.18
C PHE A 80 10.41 -6.14 -26.95
N HIS A 81 10.80 -5.02 -27.56
CA HIS A 81 9.90 -4.13 -28.29
C HIS A 81 8.72 -3.64 -27.43
N LEU A 82 8.93 -3.42 -26.13
CA LEU A 82 7.87 -2.94 -25.22
C LEU A 82 7.31 -1.61 -25.70
N ALA A 83 5.99 -1.51 -25.68
CA ALA A 83 5.24 -0.33 -26.10
C ALA A 83 4.32 0.15 -24.98
N LYS A 84 3.90 1.41 -25.06
CA LYS A 84 2.88 1.98 -24.18
C LYS A 84 1.62 1.11 -24.17
N ASN A 85 1.01 0.94 -23.00
CA ASN A 85 -0.15 0.08 -22.73
C ASN A 85 0.09 -1.42 -22.83
N ASP A 86 1.31 -1.89 -23.14
CA ASP A 86 1.64 -3.29 -22.82
C ASP A 86 1.51 -3.51 -21.31
N VAL A 87 1.12 -4.71 -20.91
CA VAL A 87 1.05 -5.10 -19.50
C VAL A 87 2.23 -6.01 -19.17
N ALA A 88 2.94 -5.69 -18.09
CA ALA A 88 4.03 -6.47 -17.54
C ALA A 88 3.58 -7.19 -16.26
N PHE A 89 3.53 -8.51 -16.30
CA PHE A 89 3.22 -9.31 -15.10
C PHE A 89 4.48 -9.50 -14.25
N VAL A 90 4.45 -9.12 -12.98
CA VAL A 90 5.64 -9.09 -12.12
C VAL A 90 5.47 -10.03 -10.92
N LEU A 91 6.20 -11.14 -10.89
CA LEU A 91 6.09 -12.22 -9.90
C LEU A 91 7.39 -12.49 -9.07
N PRO A 92 8.21 -11.51 -8.67
CA PRO A 92 9.27 -11.74 -7.70
C PRO A 92 8.83 -11.46 -6.25
N PRO A 93 9.57 -12.00 -5.26
CA PRO A 93 9.55 -11.46 -3.90
C PRO A 93 10.12 -10.03 -3.87
N ASN A 94 10.02 -9.35 -2.72
CA ASN A 94 10.62 -8.02 -2.57
C ASN A 94 12.12 -8.10 -2.83
N SER A 95 12.63 -7.20 -3.67
CA SER A 95 14.06 -7.06 -3.95
C SER A 95 14.41 -5.60 -4.23
N ILE A 96 15.69 -5.24 -4.10
CA ILE A 96 16.19 -3.91 -4.46
C ILE A 96 16.04 -3.59 -5.96
N HIS A 97 15.88 -4.61 -6.82
CA HIS A 97 15.65 -4.43 -8.25
C HIS A 97 14.20 -4.06 -8.57
N THR A 98 13.25 -4.38 -7.70
CA THR A 98 11.82 -4.18 -7.97
C THR A 98 11.45 -2.69 -8.17
N PRO A 99 11.90 -1.73 -7.33
CA PRO A 99 11.65 -0.31 -7.58
C PRO A 99 12.24 0.19 -8.90
N ILE A 100 13.43 -0.31 -9.28
CA ILE A 100 14.09 0.04 -10.55
C ILE A 100 13.27 -0.46 -11.72
N LEU A 101 12.81 -1.72 -11.66
CA LEU A 101 11.94 -2.31 -12.67
C LEU A 101 10.64 -1.53 -12.81
N TYR A 102 9.95 -1.23 -11.71
CA TYR A 102 8.69 -0.48 -11.73
C TYR A 102 8.88 0.88 -12.38
N LEU A 103 9.86 1.68 -11.95
CA LEU A 103 10.13 2.99 -12.55
C LEU A 103 10.47 2.89 -14.04
N SER A 104 11.20 1.86 -14.46
CA SER A 104 11.55 1.63 -15.86
C SER A 104 10.36 1.26 -16.74
N LEU A 105 9.42 0.47 -16.22
CA LEU A 105 8.20 0.13 -16.95
C LEU A 105 7.25 1.33 -17.02
N LEU A 106 7.11 2.06 -15.91
CA LEU A 106 6.25 3.24 -15.83
C LEU A 106 6.72 4.38 -16.75
N SER A 107 8.04 4.58 -16.93
CA SER A 107 8.58 5.57 -17.86
C SER A 107 8.32 5.22 -19.34
N LEU A 108 8.10 3.94 -19.64
CA LEU A 108 7.70 3.46 -20.96
C LEU A 108 6.17 3.45 -21.16
N GLY A 109 5.39 3.85 -20.16
CA GLY A 109 3.94 3.70 -20.17
C GLY A 109 3.48 2.24 -20.22
N VAL A 110 4.32 1.31 -19.75
CA VAL A 110 3.97 -0.11 -19.57
C VAL A 110 3.24 -0.26 -18.25
N ILE A 111 2.11 -0.94 -18.28
CA ILE A 111 1.24 -1.16 -17.13
C ILE A 111 1.84 -2.25 -16.25
N VAL A 112 2.16 -1.93 -15.00
CA VAL A 112 2.76 -2.88 -14.06
C VAL A 112 1.66 -3.69 -13.37
N SER A 113 1.68 -5.01 -13.51
CA SER A 113 0.74 -5.91 -12.83
C SER A 113 1.47 -6.92 -11.95
N PRO A 114 1.86 -6.51 -10.73
CA PRO A 114 2.57 -7.39 -9.84
C PRO A 114 1.63 -8.37 -9.11
N SER A 115 2.18 -9.52 -8.73
CA SER A 115 1.45 -10.60 -8.08
C SER A 115 2.26 -11.24 -6.95
N ASN A 116 1.56 -11.92 -6.05
CA ASN A 116 2.17 -12.64 -4.95
C ASN A 116 2.89 -13.88 -5.47
N PRO A 117 4.23 -14.01 -5.31
CA PRO A 117 4.92 -15.25 -5.68
C PRO A 117 4.43 -16.46 -4.89
N LEU A 118 3.78 -16.27 -3.72
CA LEU A 118 3.20 -17.36 -2.93
C LEU A 118 1.76 -17.72 -3.32
N SER A 119 1.15 -17.02 -4.29
CA SER A 119 -0.19 -17.36 -4.78
C SER A 119 -0.23 -18.76 -5.40
N SER A 120 -1.39 -19.39 -5.50
CA SER A 120 -1.51 -20.68 -6.20
C SER A 120 -1.39 -20.52 -7.72
N ASN A 121 -1.09 -21.60 -8.46
CA ASN A 121 -1.07 -21.56 -9.92
C ASN A 121 -2.42 -21.14 -10.53
N SER A 122 -3.53 -21.50 -9.86
CA SER A 122 -4.88 -21.10 -10.29
C SER A 122 -5.12 -19.59 -10.13
N GLU A 123 -4.59 -19.00 -9.06
CA GLU A 123 -4.68 -17.56 -8.81
C GLU A 123 -3.84 -16.78 -9.82
N ILE A 124 -2.59 -17.20 -10.04
CA ILE A 124 -1.71 -16.60 -11.05
C ILE A 124 -2.35 -16.68 -12.43
N SER A 125 -2.87 -17.84 -12.82
CA SER A 125 -3.54 -18.02 -14.12
C SER A 125 -4.74 -17.08 -14.28
N ARG A 126 -5.53 -16.91 -13.21
CA ARG A 126 -6.68 -15.98 -13.20
C ARG A 126 -6.22 -14.53 -13.34
N GLN A 127 -5.18 -14.13 -12.62
CA GLN A 127 -4.62 -12.78 -12.68
C GLN A 127 -4.03 -12.48 -14.06
N ILE A 128 -3.31 -13.43 -14.67
CA ILE A 128 -2.83 -13.33 -16.04
C ILE A 128 -4.00 -13.18 -17.03
N HIS A 129 -5.09 -13.93 -16.84
CA HIS A 129 -6.28 -13.78 -17.68
C HIS A 129 -6.92 -12.38 -17.55
N VAL A 130 -6.98 -11.83 -16.34
CA VAL A 130 -7.53 -10.49 -16.07
C VAL A 130 -6.65 -9.39 -16.65
N SER A 131 -5.33 -9.48 -16.48
CA SER A 131 -4.38 -8.42 -16.88
C SER A 131 -3.87 -8.54 -18.31
N ASN A 132 -4.01 -9.73 -18.93
CA ASN A 132 -3.57 -10.03 -20.29
C ASN A 132 -2.12 -9.54 -20.60
N PRO A 133 -1.11 -10.02 -19.87
CA PRO A 133 0.26 -9.51 -19.97
C PRO A 133 0.93 -9.83 -21.30
N ALA A 134 1.67 -8.85 -21.81
CA ALA A 134 2.53 -9.02 -22.98
C ALA A 134 3.86 -9.69 -22.62
N ILE A 135 4.38 -9.40 -21.42
CA ILE A 135 5.67 -9.86 -20.90
C ILE A 135 5.54 -10.21 -19.42
N ALA A 136 6.41 -11.08 -18.90
CA ALA A 136 6.54 -11.32 -17.47
C ALA A 136 7.95 -11.05 -16.94
N PHE A 137 8.03 -10.69 -15.67
CA PHE A 137 9.26 -10.57 -14.89
C PHE A 137 9.12 -11.45 -13.65
N ALA A 138 10.01 -12.42 -13.47
CA ALA A 138 9.92 -13.40 -12.38
C ALA A 138 11.31 -13.79 -11.88
N THR A 139 11.38 -14.54 -10.79
CA THR A 139 12.59 -15.29 -10.43
C THR A 139 12.63 -16.63 -11.17
N SER A 140 13.80 -17.26 -11.25
CA SER A 140 13.97 -18.59 -11.83
C SER A 140 13.07 -19.63 -11.17
N GLU A 141 12.86 -19.51 -9.86
CA GLU A 141 11.92 -20.36 -9.08
C GLU A 141 10.47 -20.25 -9.55
N ASN A 142 10.02 -19.05 -9.94
CA ASN A 142 8.62 -18.79 -10.30
C ASN A 142 8.35 -18.86 -11.81
N ALA A 143 9.39 -18.92 -12.63
CA ALA A 143 9.28 -18.87 -14.09
C ALA A 143 8.46 -20.01 -14.69
N SER A 144 8.60 -21.23 -14.16
CA SER A 144 7.89 -22.43 -14.63
C SER A 144 6.37 -22.37 -14.47
N ARG A 145 5.88 -21.42 -13.66
CA ARG A 145 4.48 -21.24 -13.32
C ARG A 145 3.76 -20.27 -14.26
N LEU A 146 4.52 -19.63 -15.14
CA LEU A 146 4.04 -18.67 -16.11
C LEU A 146 3.80 -19.36 -17.46
N PRO A 147 2.71 -19.02 -18.17
CA PRO A 147 2.50 -19.47 -19.54
C PRO A 147 3.49 -18.80 -20.48
N ALA A 148 3.61 -19.32 -21.71
CA ALA A 148 4.32 -18.63 -22.77
C ALA A 148 3.61 -17.32 -23.13
N LEU A 149 4.28 -16.18 -22.93
CA LEU A 149 3.76 -14.85 -23.24
C LEU A 149 4.34 -14.32 -24.56
N ARG A 150 3.62 -13.40 -25.19
CA ARG A 150 3.96 -12.82 -26.51
C ARG A 150 5.39 -12.26 -26.58
N LYS A 151 5.88 -11.65 -25.51
CA LYS A 151 7.21 -11.04 -25.41
C LYS A 151 8.13 -11.79 -24.43
N GLY A 152 7.75 -12.99 -24.03
CA GLY A 152 8.52 -13.87 -23.17
C GLY A 152 8.52 -13.49 -21.68
N THR A 153 9.47 -14.08 -20.96
CA THR A 153 9.68 -13.90 -19.52
C THR A 153 11.13 -13.50 -19.26
N VAL A 154 11.33 -12.47 -18.44
CA VAL A 154 12.64 -12.00 -17.98
C VAL A 154 12.87 -12.46 -16.55
N LEU A 155 14.00 -13.11 -16.31
CA LEU A 155 14.38 -13.61 -14.99
C LEU A 155 15.18 -12.56 -14.23
N LEU A 156 14.67 -12.07 -13.10
CA LEU A 156 15.27 -10.98 -12.33
C LEU A 156 16.53 -11.41 -11.55
N ASP A 157 16.70 -12.70 -11.34
CA ASP A 157 17.86 -13.33 -10.70
C ASP A 157 18.89 -13.84 -11.72
N SER A 158 18.72 -13.50 -13.00
CA SER A 158 19.61 -13.94 -14.08
C SER A 158 20.72 -12.93 -14.40
N PRO A 159 21.90 -13.39 -14.85
CA PRO A 159 22.96 -12.51 -15.37
C PRO A 159 22.48 -11.62 -16.53
N GLU A 160 21.53 -12.10 -17.33
CA GLU A 160 20.95 -11.33 -18.43
C GLU A 160 20.22 -10.09 -17.92
N PHE A 161 19.54 -10.16 -16.77
CA PHE A 161 18.86 -9.00 -16.20
C PHE A 161 19.85 -7.98 -15.62
N GLU A 162 20.92 -8.44 -14.97
CA GLU A 162 22.02 -7.55 -14.55
C GLU A 162 22.69 -6.86 -15.76
N SER A 163 22.86 -7.58 -16.88
CA SER A 163 23.33 -6.98 -18.13
C SER A 163 22.37 -5.93 -18.67
N LEU A 164 21.04 -6.16 -18.63
CA LEU A 164 20.03 -5.17 -19.03
C LEU A 164 20.06 -3.91 -18.14
N LEU A 165 20.42 -4.04 -16.86
CA LEU A 165 20.55 -2.94 -15.92
C LEU A 165 21.81 -2.09 -16.14
N LEU A 166 22.95 -2.75 -16.40
CA LEU A 166 24.26 -2.10 -16.36
C LEU A 166 24.84 -1.73 -17.73
N THR A 167 24.42 -2.42 -18.81
CA THR A 167 25.04 -2.26 -20.12
C THR A 167 24.42 -1.10 -20.89
N CYS A 168 25.18 -0.03 -21.08
CA CYS A 168 24.84 1.06 -22.00
C CYS A 168 25.40 0.75 -23.39
N ASN A 169 24.54 0.41 -24.36
CA ASN A 169 24.97 0.28 -25.75
C ASN A 169 25.11 1.69 -26.35
N SER A 170 26.33 2.22 -26.36
CA SER A 170 26.68 3.54 -26.92
C SER A 170 26.69 3.58 -28.45
N GLU A 171 26.64 2.41 -29.12
CA GLU A 171 26.81 2.28 -30.57
C GLU A 171 25.53 2.56 -31.38
N SER A 172 24.38 2.69 -30.73
CA SER A 172 23.15 3.16 -31.37
C SER A 172 22.53 4.29 -30.56
N ARG A 173 22.96 5.53 -30.83
CA ARG A 173 22.09 6.70 -30.63
C ARG A 173 20.97 6.66 -31.67
N ASP A 174 20.19 5.59 -31.71
CA ASP A 174 18.85 5.70 -32.27
C ASP A 174 18.15 6.74 -31.40
N GLU A 175 17.79 7.87 -32.00
CA GLU A 175 16.92 8.88 -31.41
C GLU A 175 15.55 8.22 -31.14
N PHE A 176 15.49 7.40 -30.10
CA PHE A 176 14.23 6.86 -29.64
C PHE A 176 13.38 8.03 -29.18
N VAL A 177 12.35 8.33 -29.97
CA VAL A 177 11.33 9.30 -29.59
C VAL A 177 10.86 8.94 -28.17
N PRO A 178 10.95 9.88 -27.21
CA PRO A 178 10.49 9.67 -25.86
C PRO A 178 9.04 9.19 -25.85
N VAL A 179 8.74 8.18 -25.05
CA VAL A 179 7.36 7.70 -24.93
C VAL A 179 6.56 8.75 -24.16
N VAL A 180 5.49 9.26 -24.77
CA VAL A 180 4.63 10.26 -24.14
C VAL A 180 3.60 9.54 -23.27
N VAL A 181 3.74 9.71 -21.95
CA VAL A 181 2.84 9.16 -20.92
C VAL A 181 2.08 10.31 -20.26
N PHE A 182 0.77 10.16 -20.12
CA PHE A 182 -0.12 11.14 -19.50
C PHE A 182 -0.57 10.66 -18.12
N LEU A 183 -1.03 11.60 -17.30
CA LEU A 183 -1.45 11.33 -15.92
C LEU A 183 -2.60 10.31 -15.82
N ASP A 184 -3.55 10.37 -16.76
CA ASP A 184 -4.74 9.52 -16.73
C ASP A 184 -4.52 8.16 -17.46
N ASP A 185 -3.31 7.94 -17.98
CA ASP A 185 -2.89 6.62 -18.46
C ASP A 185 -2.76 5.64 -17.27
N THR A 186 -3.05 4.38 -17.55
CA THR A 186 -2.95 3.29 -16.59
C THR A 186 -1.50 3.03 -16.25
N ALA A 187 -1.17 3.09 -14.97
CA ALA A 187 0.15 2.82 -14.44
C ALA A 187 0.28 1.39 -13.91
N ALA A 188 -0.77 0.89 -13.23
CA ALA A 188 -0.74 -0.43 -12.62
C ALA A 188 -2.11 -1.12 -12.63
N ILE A 189 -2.06 -2.45 -12.65
CA ILE A 189 -3.22 -3.32 -12.38
C ILE A 189 -2.89 -4.16 -11.15
N LEU A 190 -3.55 -3.84 -10.03
CA LEU A 190 -3.36 -4.53 -8.76
C LEU A 190 -4.58 -5.39 -8.42
N TYR A 191 -4.37 -6.47 -7.69
CA TYR A 191 -5.45 -7.43 -7.42
C TYR A 191 -6.06 -7.22 -6.05
N SER A 192 -7.39 -7.19 -6.02
CA SER A 192 -8.20 -7.15 -4.80
C SER A 192 -9.19 -8.32 -4.83
N SER A 193 -9.43 -8.94 -3.68
CA SER A 193 -10.51 -9.91 -3.51
C SER A 193 -11.90 -9.26 -3.52
N GLY A 194 -11.95 -7.93 -3.36
CA GLY A 194 -13.17 -7.12 -3.37
C GLY A 194 -14.22 -7.53 -2.33
N THR A 195 -15.42 -6.95 -2.44
CA THR A 195 -16.59 -7.31 -1.64
C THR A 195 -17.25 -8.61 -2.10
N THR A 196 -17.00 -9.05 -3.34
CA THR A 196 -17.70 -10.17 -4.00
C THR A 196 -16.92 -11.49 -4.04
N GLY A 197 -15.69 -11.55 -3.50
CA GLY A 197 -14.88 -12.78 -3.38
C GLY A 197 -14.18 -13.26 -4.66
N ARG A 198 -14.47 -12.67 -5.83
CA ARG A 198 -13.71 -12.92 -7.07
C ARG A 198 -12.55 -11.92 -7.16
N VAL A 199 -11.37 -12.40 -7.54
CA VAL A 199 -10.20 -11.55 -7.81
C VAL A 199 -10.53 -10.60 -8.96
N LYS A 200 -10.44 -9.29 -8.70
CA LYS A 200 -10.61 -8.22 -9.70
C LYS A 200 -9.29 -7.49 -9.89
N GLY A 201 -9.02 -7.04 -11.12
CA GLY A 201 -7.90 -6.16 -11.43
C GLY A 201 -8.31 -4.71 -11.25
N VAL A 202 -7.76 -4.04 -10.25
CA VAL A 202 -7.94 -2.62 -9.96
C VAL A 202 -7.02 -1.81 -10.87
N GLU A 203 -7.60 -0.98 -11.73
CA GLU A 203 -6.90 -0.12 -12.66
C GLU A 203 -6.51 1.20 -11.99
N LEU A 204 -5.21 1.41 -11.77
CA LEU A 204 -4.65 2.61 -11.16
C LEU A 204 -3.84 3.42 -12.17
N THR A 205 -4.07 4.73 -12.19
CA THR A 205 -3.44 5.68 -13.12
C THR A 205 -2.16 6.29 -12.54
N HIS A 206 -1.35 6.91 -13.39
CA HIS A 206 -0.20 7.69 -12.92
C HIS A 206 -0.63 8.83 -11.99
N ARG A 207 -1.76 9.50 -12.28
CA ARG A 207 -2.36 10.53 -11.43
C ARG A 207 -2.62 10.02 -10.02
N ASN A 208 -3.16 8.80 -9.89
CA ASN A 208 -3.50 8.25 -8.58
C ASN A 208 -2.25 8.14 -7.68
N PHE A 209 -1.18 7.56 -8.23
CA PHE A 209 0.07 7.40 -7.48
C PHE A 209 0.78 8.73 -7.24
N ILE A 210 0.80 9.64 -8.23
CA ILE A 210 1.39 10.98 -8.07
C ILE A 210 0.68 11.74 -6.95
N ALA A 211 -0.66 11.67 -6.88
CA ALA A 211 -1.41 12.28 -5.81
C ALA A 211 -1.06 11.72 -4.43
N ALA A 212 -0.90 10.40 -4.33
CA ALA A 212 -0.50 9.75 -3.08
C ALA A 212 0.92 10.15 -2.63
N VAL A 213 1.87 10.25 -3.57
CA VAL A 213 3.25 10.71 -3.27
C VAL A 213 3.26 12.19 -2.88
N ALA A 214 2.59 13.04 -3.65
CA ALA A 214 2.48 14.49 -3.40
C ALA A 214 1.83 14.79 -2.04
N GLY A 215 0.79 14.05 -1.66
CA GLY A 215 0.13 14.19 -0.35
C GLY A 215 1.08 13.93 0.82
N VAL A 216 1.92 12.90 0.72
CA VAL A 216 2.93 12.62 1.76
C VAL A 216 4.04 13.66 1.75
N GLN A 217 4.49 14.12 0.57
CA GLN A 217 5.48 15.18 0.44
C GLN A 217 5.02 16.47 1.13
N ALA A 218 3.76 16.88 0.89
CA ALA A 218 3.19 18.10 1.46
C ALA A 218 3.00 18.04 2.99
N ALA A 219 2.76 16.85 3.54
CA ALA A 219 2.61 16.63 4.98
C ALA A 219 3.92 16.23 5.69
N ARG A 220 5.05 16.19 4.97
CA ARG A 220 6.33 15.73 5.50
C ARG A 220 6.93 16.77 6.45
N ALA A 221 7.32 16.31 7.65
CA ALA A 221 8.11 17.13 8.56
C ALA A 221 9.55 17.29 8.04
N VAL A 222 10.13 18.47 8.24
CA VAL A 222 11.56 18.71 8.00
C VAL A 222 12.37 17.78 8.91
N ARG A 223 13.35 17.08 8.34
CA ARG A 223 14.23 16.15 9.08
C ARG A 223 15.67 16.63 9.01
N SER A 224 16.41 16.40 10.09
CA SER A 224 17.85 16.64 10.16
C SER A 224 18.66 15.53 9.48
N SER A 225 18.11 14.34 9.36
CA SER A 225 18.74 13.18 8.70
C SER A 225 17.81 12.53 7.66
N PRO A 226 18.38 11.93 6.60
CA PRO A 226 17.61 11.15 5.65
C PRO A 226 16.88 10.01 6.34
N MET A 227 15.66 9.73 5.87
CA MET A 227 14.85 8.65 6.39
C MET A 227 15.42 7.31 5.91
N VAL A 228 15.51 6.34 6.81
CA VAL A 228 15.82 4.94 6.48
C VAL A 228 14.56 4.12 6.78
N THR A 229 13.92 3.63 5.73
CA THR A 229 12.62 2.95 5.80
C THR A 229 12.78 1.47 5.50
N LEU A 230 12.49 0.61 6.49
CA LEU A 230 12.40 -0.83 6.31
C LEU A 230 11.02 -1.23 5.78
N CYS A 231 11.01 -1.78 4.57
CA CYS A 231 9.81 -2.17 3.86
C CYS A 231 9.60 -3.68 3.93
N VAL A 232 8.87 -4.15 4.95
CA VAL A 232 8.49 -5.57 5.06
C VAL A 232 7.21 -5.89 4.29
N VAL A 233 6.40 -4.87 4.01
CA VAL A 233 5.15 -5.02 3.25
C VAL A 233 5.45 -5.41 1.80
N PRO A 234 4.64 -6.31 1.21
CA PRO A 234 4.90 -6.85 -0.12
C PRO A 234 4.76 -5.82 -1.23
N PHE A 235 5.74 -5.73 -2.13
CA PHE A 235 5.77 -4.80 -3.26
C PHE A 235 4.77 -5.14 -4.38
N PHE A 236 4.19 -6.34 -4.35
CA PHE A 236 3.07 -6.69 -5.23
C PHE A 236 1.72 -6.15 -4.73
N HIS A 237 1.63 -5.76 -3.46
CA HIS A 237 0.43 -5.17 -2.88
C HIS A 237 0.53 -3.65 -2.95
N VAL A 238 -0.60 -2.96 -3.06
CA VAL A 238 -0.64 -1.48 -3.23
C VAL A 238 0.16 -0.74 -2.17
N TYR A 239 0.16 -1.25 -0.93
CA TYR A 239 0.92 -0.65 0.18
C TYR A 239 2.43 -0.69 -0.12
N GLY A 240 3.00 -1.85 -0.42
CA GLY A 240 4.43 -1.95 -0.73
C GLY A 240 4.80 -1.29 -2.06
N PHE A 241 3.94 -1.39 -3.07
CA PHE A 241 4.11 -0.75 -4.38
C PHE A 241 4.26 0.77 -4.25
N LEU A 242 3.30 1.42 -3.58
CA LEU A 242 3.38 2.87 -3.36
C LEU A 242 4.53 3.21 -2.44
N LEU A 243 4.73 2.45 -1.36
CA LEU A 243 5.77 2.73 -0.36
C LEU A 243 7.15 2.80 -1.00
N CYS A 244 7.58 1.78 -1.75
CA CYS A 244 8.94 1.77 -2.27
C CYS A 244 9.22 2.91 -3.25
N LEU A 245 8.25 3.27 -4.10
CA LEU A 245 8.37 4.38 -5.04
C LEU A 245 8.32 5.74 -4.34
N ARG A 246 7.45 5.88 -3.34
CA ARG A 246 7.33 7.09 -2.53
C ARG A 246 8.62 7.38 -1.75
N GLU A 247 9.19 6.37 -1.09
CA GLU A 247 10.41 6.53 -0.30
C GLU A 247 11.58 6.95 -1.20
N VAL A 248 11.68 6.37 -2.40
CA VAL A 248 12.62 6.84 -3.44
C VAL A 248 12.36 8.31 -3.76
N ALA A 249 11.13 8.69 -4.12
CA ALA A 249 10.78 10.06 -4.49
C ALA A 249 11.14 11.09 -3.40
N LEU A 250 10.99 10.71 -2.13
CA LEU A 250 11.29 11.55 -0.99
C LEU A 250 12.78 11.55 -0.60
N GLY A 251 13.64 10.87 -1.35
CA GLY A 251 15.08 10.76 -1.09
C GLY A 251 15.39 9.99 0.19
N GLY A 252 14.54 9.03 0.58
CA GLY A 252 14.76 8.15 1.73
C GLY A 252 15.41 6.83 1.30
N SER A 253 16.27 6.27 2.16
CA SER A 253 16.80 4.92 1.95
C SER A 253 15.69 3.88 2.11
N VAL A 254 15.65 2.90 1.20
CA VAL A 254 14.70 1.79 1.23
C VAL A 254 15.44 0.53 1.57
N VAL A 255 15.18 -0.03 2.75
CA VAL A 255 15.72 -1.32 3.17
C VAL A 255 14.72 -2.42 2.83
N VAL A 256 15.19 -3.44 2.13
CA VAL A 256 14.41 -4.62 1.76
C VAL A 256 14.93 -5.82 2.53
N VAL A 257 14.01 -6.61 3.09
CA VAL A 257 14.30 -7.92 3.69
C VAL A 257 13.61 -9.01 2.88
N SER A 258 14.32 -10.09 2.58
CA SER A 258 13.77 -11.30 1.96
C SER A 258 12.92 -12.08 2.96
N GLU A 259 13.44 -12.24 4.18
CA GLU A 259 12.75 -12.87 5.31
C GLU A 259 11.98 -11.84 6.15
N ARG A 260 10.71 -12.14 6.42
CA ARG A 260 9.79 -11.26 7.15
C ARG A 260 9.49 -11.73 8.58
N ASN A 261 10.38 -12.56 9.15
CA ASN A 261 10.27 -12.95 10.56
C ASN A 261 10.72 -11.81 11.48
N LEU A 262 10.36 -11.89 12.77
CA LEU A 262 10.60 -10.81 13.72
C LEU A 262 12.10 -10.56 13.93
N GLU A 263 12.91 -11.61 14.05
CA GLU A 263 14.36 -11.53 14.29
C GLU A 263 15.10 -10.82 13.15
N SER A 264 14.78 -11.15 11.90
CA SER A 264 15.35 -10.50 10.71
C SER A 264 14.96 -9.03 10.63
N ILE A 265 13.72 -8.68 11.02
CA ILE A 265 13.26 -7.28 11.08
C ILE A 265 14.02 -6.51 12.16
N LEU A 266 14.10 -7.04 13.38
CA LEU A 266 14.78 -6.39 14.51
C LEU A 266 16.28 -6.24 14.26
N GLY A 267 16.93 -7.28 13.72
CA GLY A 267 18.34 -7.23 13.34
C GLY A 267 18.61 -6.22 12.23
N ALA A 268 17.73 -6.11 11.23
CA ALA A 268 17.84 -5.07 10.21
C ALA A 268 17.71 -3.67 10.82
N ILE A 269 16.79 -3.46 11.77
CA ILE A 269 16.62 -2.18 12.46
C ILE A 269 17.89 -1.78 13.20
N GLU A 270 18.45 -2.68 13.99
CA GLU A 270 19.65 -2.42 14.79
C GLU A 270 20.87 -2.11 13.92
N VAL A 271 21.13 -2.94 12.91
CA VAL A 271 22.38 -2.86 12.14
C VAL A 271 22.31 -1.75 11.09
N LEU A 272 21.16 -1.53 10.44
CA LEU A 272 21.01 -0.49 9.40
C LEU A 272 20.49 0.84 9.95
N LYS A 273 20.31 0.94 11.27
CA LYS A 273 19.79 2.13 11.95
C LYS A 273 18.49 2.62 11.33
N VAL A 274 17.55 1.70 11.14
CA VAL A 274 16.25 1.97 10.53
C VAL A 274 15.48 2.96 11.39
N THR A 275 15.00 4.02 10.75
CA THR A 275 14.19 5.07 11.40
C THR A 275 12.69 4.82 11.30
N HIS A 276 12.25 4.17 10.22
CA HIS A 276 10.84 3.96 9.92
C HIS A 276 10.59 2.51 9.51
N LEU A 277 9.56 1.91 10.07
CA LEU A 277 9.17 0.54 9.77
C LEU A 277 7.73 0.54 9.22
N ALA A 278 7.52 -0.08 8.06
CA ALA A 278 6.18 -0.25 7.48
C ALA A 278 5.76 -1.72 7.56
N VAL A 279 4.69 -2.00 8.31
CA VAL A 279 4.26 -3.35 8.70
C VAL A 279 2.75 -3.54 8.58
N ALA A 280 2.33 -4.81 8.64
CA ALA A 280 0.96 -5.22 8.91
C ALA A 280 0.77 -5.56 10.41
N PRO A 281 -0.47 -5.67 10.92
CA PRO A 281 -0.75 -5.92 12.33
C PRO A 281 0.01 -7.11 12.97
N PRO A 282 0.20 -8.28 12.31
CA PRO A 282 0.91 -9.40 12.93
C PRO A 282 2.33 -9.07 13.40
N SER A 283 3.04 -8.19 12.69
CA SER A 283 4.39 -7.76 13.10
C SER A 283 4.34 -6.89 14.36
N VAL A 284 3.34 -6.02 14.50
CA VAL A 284 3.15 -5.20 15.70
C VAL A 284 2.80 -6.08 16.89
N VAL A 285 1.90 -7.06 16.71
CA VAL A 285 1.58 -8.06 17.74
C VAL A 285 2.84 -8.80 18.19
N ALA A 286 3.67 -9.26 17.25
CA ALA A 286 4.92 -9.95 17.56
C ALA A 286 5.91 -9.06 18.32
N MET A 287 6.05 -7.79 17.93
CA MET A 287 6.88 -6.81 18.65
C MET A 287 6.40 -6.55 20.08
N VAL A 288 5.09 -6.58 20.32
CA VAL A 288 4.51 -6.39 21.66
C VAL A 288 4.67 -7.64 22.53
N LYS A 289 4.43 -8.84 21.97
CA LYS A 289 4.37 -10.10 22.74
C LYS A 289 5.73 -10.79 22.91
N SER A 290 6.71 -10.57 22.03
CA SER A 290 7.96 -11.33 22.02
C SER A 290 9.05 -10.72 22.91
N ALA A 291 9.61 -11.54 23.80
CA ALA A 291 10.79 -11.22 24.60
C ALA A 291 12.12 -11.22 23.81
N SER A 292 12.11 -11.59 22.51
CA SER A 292 13.30 -11.46 21.65
C SER A 292 13.63 -10.00 21.36
N VAL A 293 12.66 -9.09 21.50
CA VAL A 293 12.86 -7.67 21.17
C VAL A 293 13.92 -7.01 22.06
N GLU A 294 14.01 -7.40 23.33
CA GLU A 294 14.97 -6.90 24.31
C GLU A 294 16.44 -7.18 23.92
N LYS A 295 16.67 -8.09 22.96
CA LYS A 295 18.00 -8.45 22.48
C LYS A 295 18.56 -7.43 21.47
N TYR A 296 17.74 -6.52 20.96
CA TYR A 296 18.10 -5.61 19.86
C TYR A 296 17.99 -4.14 20.26
N ASP A 297 18.93 -3.32 19.79
CA ASP A 297 18.90 -1.87 19.94
C ASP A 297 17.98 -1.19 18.92
N LEU A 298 16.77 -0.82 19.38
CA LEU A 298 15.78 -0.11 18.58
C LEU A 298 15.81 1.41 18.72
N ARG A 299 16.85 2.01 19.33
CA ARG A 299 16.89 3.47 19.58
C ARG A 299 16.87 4.33 18.31
N SER A 300 17.23 3.76 17.17
CA SER A 300 17.16 4.42 15.87
C SER A 300 15.74 4.50 15.31
N LEU A 301 14.84 3.61 15.74
CA LEU A 301 13.48 3.52 15.24
C LEU A 301 12.61 4.64 15.83
N GLU A 302 12.10 5.50 14.97
CA GLU A 302 11.29 6.66 15.33
C GLU A 302 9.79 6.38 15.15
N ALA A 303 9.41 5.64 14.12
CA ALA A 303 8.01 5.36 13.81
C ALA A 303 7.77 3.99 13.18
N VAL A 304 6.63 3.38 13.53
CA VAL A 304 6.08 2.18 12.92
C VAL A 304 4.76 2.54 12.26
N LEU A 305 4.67 2.41 10.94
CA LEU A 305 3.43 2.57 10.19
C LEU A 305 2.75 1.21 10.00
N CYS A 306 1.63 1.03 10.68
CA CYS A 306 0.78 -0.15 10.58
C CYS A 306 -0.43 0.15 9.66
N GLY A 307 -0.76 -0.79 8.79
CA GLY A 307 -1.95 -0.68 7.95
C GLY A 307 -2.29 -1.98 7.24
N GLY A 308 -3.42 -1.97 6.53
CA GLY A 308 -3.93 -3.11 5.75
C GLY A 308 -4.90 -4.02 6.47
N ALA A 309 -4.99 -3.95 7.80
CA ALA A 309 -6.01 -4.60 8.62
C ALA A 309 -6.19 -3.86 9.96
N PRO A 310 -7.32 -4.07 10.67
CA PRO A 310 -7.51 -3.54 12.01
C PRO A 310 -6.39 -3.97 12.97
N LEU A 311 -6.06 -3.10 13.92
CA LEU A 311 -5.10 -3.38 14.97
C LEU A 311 -5.79 -3.20 16.33
N ALA A 312 -5.68 -4.23 17.16
CA ALA A 312 -6.34 -4.26 18.44
C ALA A 312 -5.96 -3.12 19.37
N ILE A 313 -6.93 -2.59 20.11
CA ILE A 313 -6.69 -1.51 21.09
C ILE A 313 -5.69 -2.00 22.14
N SER A 314 -5.85 -3.24 22.60
CA SER A 314 -4.93 -3.88 23.56
C SER A 314 -3.50 -3.96 23.06
N VAL A 315 -3.30 -4.19 21.75
CA VAL A 315 -1.99 -4.24 21.09
C VAL A 315 -1.42 -2.83 20.91
N ILE A 316 -2.24 -1.85 20.54
CA ILE A 316 -1.83 -0.44 20.45
C ILE A 316 -1.31 0.05 21.81
N GLU A 317 -2.05 -0.22 22.88
CA GLU A 317 -1.65 0.18 24.23
C GLU A 317 -0.41 -0.59 24.70
N GLY A 318 -0.32 -1.88 24.42
CA GLY A 318 0.86 -2.70 24.69
C GLY A 318 2.11 -2.16 23.99
N PHE A 319 1.97 -1.75 22.72
CA PHE A 319 3.04 -1.11 21.96
C PHE A 319 3.45 0.22 22.59
N LYS A 320 2.50 1.10 22.91
CA LYS A 320 2.78 2.40 23.55
C LYS A 320 3.49 2.25 24.90
N ARG A 321 3.11 1.26 25.72
CA ARG A 321 3.78 0.96 26.99
C ARG A 321 5.21 0.47 26.79
N ARG A 322 5.43 -0.43 25.82
CA ARG A 322 6.73 -1.07 25.56
C ARG A 322 7.71 -0.15 24.83
N PHE A 323 7.22 0.69 23.92
CA PHE A 323 8.01 1.53 23.03
C PHE A 323 7.63 3.01 23.14
N SER A 324 7.82 3.61 24.33
CA SER A 324 7.36 4.97 24.63
C SER A 324 7.95 6.08 23.74
N LYS A 325 9.08 5.82 23.07
CA LYS A 325 9.75 6.76 22.16
C LYS A 325 9.42 6.54 20.68
N ILE A 326 8.70 5.46 20.35
CA ILE A 326 8.42 5.07 18.97
C ILE A 326 6.96 5.39 18.64
N LEU A 327 6.73 6.16 17.59
CA LEU A 327 5.37 6.51 17.17
C LEU A 327 4.72 5.31 16.48
N LEU A 328 3.59 4.85 16.99
CA LEU A 328 2.72 3.92 16.26
C LEU A 328 1.76 4.73 15.39
N LEU A 329 2.00 4.71 14.09
CA LEU A 329 1.16 5.34 13.09
C LEU A 329 0.23 4.31 12.47
N GLN A 330 -1.01 4.69 12.21
CA GLN A 330 -2.02 3.85 11.58
C GLN A 330 -2.53 4.51 10.30
N ALA A 331 -2.88 3.70 9.32
CA ALA A 331 -3.47 4.15 8.08
C ALA A 331 -4.59 3.20 7.63
N TYR A 332 -5.63 3.78 7.07
CA TYR A 332 -6.72 3.06 6.42
C TYR A 332 -6.71 3.36 4.92
N GLY A 333 -7.04 2.34 4.13
CA GLY A 333 -6.92 2.39 2.69
C GLY A 333 -7.29 1.06 2.03
N LEU A 334 -7.52 1.14 0.73
CA LEU A 334 -7.87 0.02 -0.15
C LEU A 334 -6.98 0.04 -1.39
N THR A 335 -6.92 -1.09 -2.10
CA THR A 335 -6.33 -1.13 -3.44
C THR A 335 -7.00 -0.10 -4.36
N GLU A 336 -8.33 -0.01 -4.29
CA GLU A 336 -9.19 0.92 -5.03
C GLU A 336 -8.98 2.40 -4.69
N THR A 337 -8.21 2.69 -3.64
CA THR A 337 -7.86 4.06 -3.21
C THR A 337 -6.35 4.34 -3.29
N THR A 338 -5.61 3.50 -4.02
CA THR A 338 -4.16 3.66 -4.22
C THR A 338 -3.41 3.67 -2.89
N ALA A 339 -3.71 2.68 -2.04
CA ALA A 339 -3.27 2.55 -0.65
C ALA A 339 -4.02 3.47 0.32
N GLY A 340 -3.32 4.27 1.13
CA GLY A 340 -3.91 4.97 2.27
C GLY A 340 -4.72 6.20 1.88
N ILE A 341 -5.97 6.30 2.36
CA ILE A 341 -6.81 7.50 2.26
C ILE A 341 -6.82 8.30 3.57
N THR A 342 -6.63 7.63 4.71
CA THR A 342 -6.38 8.27 6.00
C THR A 342 -5.07 7.78 6.60
N ARG A 343 -4.41 8.65 7.35
CA ARG A 343 -3.18 8.31 8.07
C ARG A 343 -2.97 9.21 9.28
N SER A 344 -2.45 8.65 10.37
CA SER A 344 -1.93 9.45 11.47
C SER A 344 -0.53 9.98 11.17
N ILE A 345 -0.33 11.27 11.41
CA ILE A 345 0.93 11.99 11.15
C ILE A 345 1.40 12.69 12.41
N GLY A 346 2.63 12.39 12.81
CA GLY A 346 3.28 12.99 13.97
C GLY A 346 2.75 12.48 15.31
N LEU A 347 3.34 13.01 16.38
CA LEU A 347 3.08 12.56 17.76
C LEU A 347 1.62 12.76 18.18
N ASN A 348 1.03 13.93 17.91
CA ASN A 348 -0.31 14.25 18.41
C ASN A 348 -1.37 13.28 17.86
N GLU A 349 -1.27 12.92 16.58
CA GLU A 349 -2.22 12.01 15.97
C GLU A 349 -1.94 10.55 16.34
N SER A 350 -0.69 10.16 16.59
CA SER A 350 -0.35 8.81 17.06
C SER A 350 -0.89 8.53 18.48
N GLN A 351 -1.23 9.58 19.25
CA GLN A 351 -1.81 9.42 20.58
C GLN A 351 -3.30 9.09 20.56
N VAL A 352 -4.02 9.31 19.46
CA VAL A 352 -5.44 8.99 19.35
C VAL A 352 -5.62 7.48 19.15
N THR A 353 -5.74 6.75 20.27
CA THR A 353 -5.87 5.29 20.28
C THR A 353 -7.09 4.83 19.49
N GLY A 354 -6.92 3.82 18.64
CA GLY A 354 -7.98 3.25 17.79
C GLY A 354 -8.25 4.01 16.48
N ALA A 355 -7.76 5.25 16.34
CA ALA A 355 -7.95 6.00 15.10
C ALA A 355 -7.03 5.50 13.97
N SER A 356 -7.59 5.38 12.78
CA SER A 356 -6.87 5.17 11.51
C SER A 356 -6.38 6.49 10.87
N GLY A 357 -6.29 7.56 11.68
CA GLY A 357 -5.79 8.86 11.28
C GLY A 357 -6.82 9.77 10.62
N ARG A 358 -6.33 10.73 9.81
CA ARG A 358 -7.14 11.76 9.15
C ARG A 358 -7.03 11.66 7.64
N LEU A 359 -8.02 12.19 6.93
CA LEU A 359 -8.04 12.27 5.45
C LEU A 359 -6.76 12.92 4.90
N LEU A 360 -6.16 12.29 3.89
CA LEU A 360 -5.05 12.85 3.13
C LEU A 360 -5.49 14.01 2.23
N SER A 361 -4.52 14.80 1.76
CA SER A 361 -4.76 15.98 0.92
C SER A 361 -5.68 15.67 -0.27
N ASN A 362 -6.58 16.61 -0.56
CA ASN A 362 -7.54 16.55 -1.67
C ASN A 362 -8.52 15.36 -1.61
N CYS A 363 -8.61 14.67 -0.47
CA CYS A 363 -9.57 13.60 -0.25
C CYS A 363 -10.79 14.12 0.51
N GLU A 364 -11.93 13.56 0.14
CA GLU A 364 -13.22 13.78 0.77
C GLU A 364 -13.81 12.43 1.17
N ALA A 365 -14.58 12.43 2.25
CA ALA A 365 -15.34 11.26 2.68
C ALA A 365 -16.74 11.64 3.15
N LYS A 366 -17.66 10.70 3.06
CA LYS A 366 -18.98 10.75 3.74
C LYS A 366 -19.22 9.42 4.42
N ILE A 367 -19.89 9.45 5.56
CA ILE A 367 -20.37 8.24 6.24
C ILE A 367 -21.84 8.11 5.86
N VAL A 368 -22.23 6.98 5.28
CA VAL A 368 -23.57 6.78 4.72
C VAL A 368 -24.28 5.67 5.48
N ASP A 369 -25.52 5.91 5.90
CA ASP A 369 -26.36 4.85 6.45
C ASP A 369 -26.65 3.81 5.36
N PRO A 370 -26.26 2.54 5.54
CA PRO A 370 -26.43 1.52 4.50
C PRO A 370 -27.89 1.13 4.25
N VAL A 371 -28.83 1.53 5.11
CA VAL A 371 -30.26 1.27 4.99
C VAL A 371 -30.97 2.47 4.34
N THR A 372 -30.75 3.68 4.84
CA THR A 372 -31.47 4.87 4.34
C THR A 372 -30.77 5.55 3.17
N GLY A 373 -29.45 5.39 3.03
CA GLY A 373 -28.62 6.11 2.07
C GLY A 373 -28.28 7.54 2.51
N ASP A 374 -28.67 7.94 3.72
CA ASP A 374 -28.41 9.29 4.24
C ASP A 374 -26.96 9.45 4.68
N SER A 375 -26.40 10.64 4.43
CA SER A 375 -25.08 10.98 4.96
C SER A 375 -25.17 11.40 6.44
N LEU A 376 -24.39 10.71 7.27
CA LEU A 376 -24.42 10.78 8.73
C LEU A 376 -23.46 11.84 9.30
N PRO A 377 -23.80 12.45 10.46
CA PRO A 377 -22.91 13.36 11.17
C PRO A 377 -21.75 12.61 11.87
N PRO A 378 -20.76 13.33 12.43
CA PRO A 378 -19.72 12.72 13.27
C PRO A 378 -20.29 11.83 14.39
N LEU A 379 -19.48 10.85 14.81
CA LEU A 379 -19.78 9.85 15.86
C LEU A 379 -20.89 8.84 15.52
N LYS A 380 -21.37 8.82 14.27
CA LYS A 380 -22.35 7.84 13.79
C LYS A 380 -21.69 6.85 12.83
N PRO A 381 -21.67 5.54 13.15
CA PRO A 381 -21.18 4.52 12.23
C PRO A 381 -22.05 4.37 11.00
N GLY A 382 -21.41 4.18 9.84
CA GLY A 382 -22.04 3.88 8.56
C GLY A 382 -20.99 3.48 7.54
N GLU A 383 -21.39 3.21 6.30
CA GLU A 383 -20.46 2.90 5.22
C GLU A 383 -19.63 4.14 4.86
N ILE A 384 -18.31 4.03 4.87
CA ILE A 384 -17.48 5.14 4.37
C ILE A 384 -17.47 5.16 2.85
N TRP A 385 -17.82 6.30 2.27
CA TRP A 385 -17.65 6.56 0.84
C TRP A 385 -16.56 7.60 0.65
N ILE A 386 -15.71 7.40 -0.35
CA ILE A 386 -14.49 8.17 -0.57
C ILE A 386 -14.51 8.81 -1.95
N ARG A 387 -14.06 10.07 -2.03
CA ARG A 387 -13.81 10.73 -3.31
C ARG A 387 -12.46 11.45 -3.24
N GLY A 388 -11.71 11.41 -4.33
CA GLY A 388 -10.42 12.09 -4.42
C GLY A 388 -9.54 11.54 -5.54
N PRO A 389 -8.38 12.18 -5.78
CA PRO A 389 -7.51 11.85 -6.90
C PRO A 389 -6.84 10.47 -6.77
N MET A 390 -6.94 9.80 -5.62
CA MET A 390 -6.37 8.47 -5.38
C MET A 390 -7.36 7.33 -5.65
N VAL A 391 -8.64 7.63 -5.92
CA VAL A 391 -9.64 6.62 -6.30
C VAL A 391 -9.28 6.05 -7.67
N MET A 392 -9.34 4.73 -7.79
CA MET A 392 -9.04 3.98 -9.01
C MET A 392 -9.84 4.48 -10.21
N LYS A 393 -9.34 4.17 -11.41
CA LYS A 393 -10.10 4.38 -12.65
C LYS A 393 -11.27 3.41 -12.79
N GLY A 394 -11.12 2.20 -12.28
CA GLY A 394 -12.15 1.16 -12.29
C GLY A 394 -11.56 -0.24 -12.21
N TYR A 395 -12.39 -1.25 -12.46
CA TYR A 395 -11.95 -2.63 -12.61
C TYR A 395 -11.72 -2.98 -14.08
N VAL A 396 -10.61 -3.65 -14.37
CA VAL A 396 -10.21 -4.07 -15.73
C VAL A 396 -11.29 -4.94 -16.36
N GLY A 397 -11.87 -4.47 -17.46
CA GLY A 397 -12.88 -5.20 -18.23
C GLY A 397 -14.24 -5.38 -17.53
N ASP A 398 -14.46 -4.79 -16.36
CA ASP A 398 -15.66 -5.01 -15.53
C ASP A 398 -16.35 -3.68 -15.17
N LYS A 399 -17.08 -3.14 -16.15
CA LYS A 399 -17.81 -1.87 -16.01
C LYS A 399 -18.95 -1.96 -14.99
N GLU A 400 -19.59 -3.12 -14.87
CA GLU A 400 -20.68 -3.34 -13.91
C GLU A 400 -20.16 -3.30 -12.47
N ALA A 401 -19.07 -4.03 -12.17
CA ALA A 401 -18.44 -3.94 -10.85
C ALA A 401 -17.90 -2.53 -10.56
N THR A 402 -17.43 -1.82 -11.59
CA THR A 402 -16.97 -0.44 -11.45
C THR A 402 -18.13 0.48 -11.06
N ALA A 403 -19.26 0.44 -11.78
CA ALA A 403 -20.44 1.27 -11.50
C ALA A 403 -21.13 0.90 -10.19
N ALA A 404 -21.00 -0.35 -9.73
CA ALA A 404 -21.49 -0.76 -8.42
C ALA A 404 -20.66 -0.17 -7.26
N MET A 405 -19.37 0.10 -7.49
CA MET A 405 -18.44 0.57 -6.47
C MET A 405 -18.24 2.09 -6.52
N ILE A 406 -18.22 2.69 -7.72
CA ILE A 406 -18.05 4.12 -7.96
C ILE A 406 -19.34 4.65 -8.55
N ASP A 407 -20.00 5.54 -7.81
CA ASP A 407 -21.24 6.17 -8.28
C ASP A 407 -20.99 7.25 -9.35
N SER A 408 -22.07 7.79 -9.91
CA SER A 408 -22.01 8.82 -10.95
C SER A 408 -21.41 10.16 -10.48
N GLU A 409 -21.31 10.39 -9.16
CA GLU A 409 -20.68 11.57 -8.57
C GLU A 409 -19.20 11.34 -8.20
N GLY A 410 -18.67 10.15 -8.52
CA GLY A 410 -17.29 9.76 -8.26
C GLY A 410 -17.02 9.29 -6.82
N TRP A 411 -18.06 8.93 -6.06
CA TRP A 411 -17.88 8.33 -4.73
C TRP A 411 -17.63 6.83 -4.83
N LEU A 412 -16.48 6.40 -4.33
CA LEU A 412 -16.16 5.01 -4.08
C LEU A 412 -16.80 4.55 -2.77
N ARG A 413 -17.75 3.61 -2.86
CA ARG A 413 -18.36 2.92 -1.72
C ARG A 413 -17.41 1.83 -1.25
N THR A 414 -16.91 1.84 -0.02
CA THR A 414 -15.84 0.90 0.36
C THR A 414 -16.33 -0.46 0.83
N GLY A 415 -17.58 -0.56 1.27
CA GLY A 415 -18.08 -1.72 2.01
C GLY A 415 -17.53 -1.85 3.44
N ASP A 416 -16.83 -0.83 3.95
CA ASP A 416 -16.32 -0.79 5.33
C ASP A 416 -17.18 0.14 6.20
N ILE A 417 -17.50 -0.28 7.42
CA ILE A 417 -18.23 0.52 8.41
C ILE A 417 -17.23 1.32 9.23
N CYS A 418 -17.37 2.63 9.21
CA CYS A 418 -16.53 3.55 9.94
C CYS A 418 -17.34 4.72 10.51
N TYR A 419 -16.70 5.52 11.36
CA TYR A 419 -17.18 6.85 11.71
C TYR A 419 -16.00 7.81 11.87
N PHE A 420 -16.27 9.11 11.71
CA PHE A 420 -15.33 10.15 12.11
C PHE A 420 -15.72 10.68 13.50
N ASP A 421 -14.75 10.93 14.37
CA ASP A 421 -15.01 11.64 15.61
C ASP A 421 -15.26 13.15 15.38
N SER A 422 -15.59 13.88 16.46
CA SER A 422 -15.80 15.33 16.41
C SER A 422 -14.54 16.13 16.06
N LYS A 423 -13.38 15.47 16.02
CA LYS A 423 -12.12 16.07 15.60
C LYS A 423 -11.75 15.62 14.18
N GLY A 424 -12.51 14.79 13.47
CA GLY A 424 -12.17 14.35 12.11
C GLY A 424 -11.13 13.22 12.04
N PHE A 425 -10.95 12.44 13.10
CA PHE A 425 -10.23 11.17 13.06
C PHE A 425 -11.16 10.03 12.65
N LEU A 426 -10.71 9.18 11.75
CA LEU A 426 -11.44 8.01 11.28
C LEU A 426 -11.26 6.84 12.25
N PHE A 427 -12.36 6.17 12.60
CA PHE A 427 -12.39 4.91 13.33
C PHE A 427 -13.08 3.85 12.47
N CYS A 428 -12.38 2.75 12.21
CA CYS A 428 -12.92 1.63 11.48
C CYS A 428 -13.54 0.65 12.47
N VAL A 429 -14.78 0.24 12.22
CA VAL A 429 -15.51 -0.71 13.06
C VAL A 429 -15.31 -2.12 12.53
N ASP A 430 -15.76 -2.37 11.30
CA ASP A 430 -15.66 -3.68 10.65
C ASP A 430 -15.99 -3.56 9.15
N ARG A 431 -16.00 -4.66 8.41
CA ARG A 431 -16.50 -4.74 7.04
C ARG A 431 -17.96 -5.13 7.02
N MET A 432 -18.75 -4.49 6.16
CA MET A 432 -20.18 -4.79 6.02
C MET A 432 -20.48 -6.27 5.77
N LYS A 433 -19.65 -6.94 4.95
CA LYS A 433 -19.80 -8.36 4.62
C LYS A 433 -19.39 -9.31 5.75
N GLU A 434 -18.60 -8.83 6.70
CA GLU A 434 -18.07 -9.61 7.83
C GLU A 434 -18.96 -9.46 9.07
N LEU A 435 -19.78 -8.40 9.16
CA LEU A 435 -20.76 -8.21 10.23
C LEU A 435 -21.69 -9.41 10.39
N ILE A 436 -21.64 -10.01 11.58
CA ILE A 436 -22.47 -11.15 11.97
C ILE A 436 -23.84 -10.62 12.39
N LYS A 437 -24.90 -11.08 11.73
CA LYS A 437 -26.27 -10.76 12.12
C LYS A 437 -26.75 -11.72 13.21
N CYS A 438 -26.91 -11.23 14.43
CA CYS A 438 -27.41 -11.98 15.58
C CYS A 438 -28.71 -11.35 16.09
N LYS A 439 -29.85 -12.04 15.91
CA LYS A 439 -31.17 -11.60 16.39
C LYS A 439 -31.54 -10.14 16.01
N GLY A 440 -31.16 -9.71 14.81
CA GLY A 440 -31.41 -8.35 14.31
C GLY A 440 -30.32 -7.32 14.65
N TYR A 441 -29.35 -7.66 15.51
CA TYR A 441 -28.18 -6.86 15.79
C TYR A 441 -27.03 -7.22 14.84
N GLN A 442 -26.25 -6.22 14.44
CA GLN A 442 -24.98 -6.42 13.74
C GLN A 442 -23.87 -6.50 14.79
N VAL A 443 -23.13 -7.60 14.78
CA VAL A 443 -21.96 -7.81 15.63
C VAL A 443 -20.72 -7.76 14.76
N ALA A 444 -19.75 -6.93 15.12
CA ALA A 444 -18.45 -6.85 14.47
C ALA A 444 -17.56 -8.02 14.91
N PRO A 445 -17.18 -8.98 14.02
CA PRO A 445 -16.12 -9.94 14.31
C PRO A 445 -14.88 -9.31 14.94
N ALA A 446 -14.43 -8.16 14.42
CA ALA A 446 -13.21 -7.51 14.87
C ALA A 446 -13.26 -7.13 16.36
N GLU A 447 -14.42 -6.71 16.88
CA GLU A 447 -14.58 -6.40 18.32
C GLU A 447 -14.41 -7.65 19.20
N LEU A 448 -14.91 -8.80 18.73
CA LEU A 448 -14.79 -10.06 19.45
C LEU A 448 -13.38 -10.66 19.31
N GLU A 449 -12.75 -10.50 18.15
CA GLU A 449 -11.35 -10.85 17.93
C GLU A 449 -10.44 -10.03 18.85
N ASP A 450 -10.72 -8.73 19.04
CA ASP A 450 -10.01 -7.88 20.00
C ASP A 450 -10.11 -8.41 21.43
N LEU A 451 -11.33 -8.78 21.84
CA LEU A 451 -11.58 -9.34 23.16
C LEU A 451 -10.81 -10.67 23.34
N LEU A 452 -10.81 -11.54 22.33
CA LEU A 452 -10.06 -12.80 22.37
C LEU A 452 -8.56 -12.58 22.42
N LEU A 453 -8.02 -11.68 21.59
CA LEU A 453 -6.60 -11.35 21.51
C LEU A 453 -6.09 -10.67 22.79
N SER A 454 -6.98 -10.10 23.61
CA SER A 454 -6.64 -9.58 24.93
C SER A 454 -6.24 -10.68 25.93
N HIS A 455 -6.63 -11.93 25.69
CA HIS A 455 -6.30 -13.06 26.57
C HIS A 455 -4.85 -13.52 26.35
N PRO A 456 -3.98 -13.61 27.39
CA PRO A 456 -2.55 -13.88 27.22
C PRO A 456 -2.21 -15.20 26.51
N ALA A 457 -3.07 -16.22 26.65
CA ALA A 457 -2.87 -17.52 26.02
C ALA A 457 -3.25 -17.57 24.52
N ILE A 458 -3.90 -16.54 23.99
CA ILE A 458 -4.38 -16.50 22.60
C ILE A 458 -3.36 -15.75 21.74
N VAL A 459 -2.81 -16.45 20.74
CA VAL A 459 -1.83 -15.90 19.80
C VAL A 459 -2.51 -15.21 18.63
N ASP A 460 -3.59 -15.81 18.14
CA ASP A 460 -4.34 -15.37 16.98
C ASP A 460 -5.81 -15.80 17.14
N ALA A 461 -6.74 -15.01 16.61
CA ALA A 461 -8.17 -15.26 16.72
C ALA A 461 -8.90 -14.87 15.43
N ALA A 462 -9.91 -15.67 15.07
CA ALA A 462 -10.85 -15.33 14.00
C ALA A 462 -12.28 -15.65 14.45
N VAL A 463 -13.22 -14.75 14.15
CA VAL A 463 -14.63 -14.89 14.49
C VAL A 463 -15.46 -14.96 13.20
N ILE A 464 -16.17 -16.07 13.02
CA ILE A 464 -17.00 -16.31 11.84
C ILE A 464 -18.45 -16.66 12.21
N PRO A 465 -19.43 -16.37 11.34
CA PRO A 465 -20.79 -16.86 11.50
C PRO A 465 -20.84 -18.40 11.36
N ASN A 466 -21.50 -19.11 12.29
CA ASN A 466 -21.74 -20.55 12.16
C ASN A 466 -23.13 -20.81 11.56
N ALA A 467 -23.19 -21.60 10.49
CA ALA A 467 -24.44 -21.95 9.81
C ALA A 467 -25.13 -23.23 10.36
N LEU A 468 -24.45 -24.04 11.19
CA LEU A 468 -24.96 -25.37 11.59
C LEU A 468 -25.78 -25.40 12.89
N ALA A 469 -25.83 -24.30 13.64
CA ALA A 469 -26.78 -24.08 14.71
C ALA A 469 -27.27 -22.66 14.53
N GLY A 470 -28.55 -22.47 14.19
CA GLY A 470 -29.08 -21.16 13.81
C GLY A 470 -28.83 -20.09 14.87
N ILE A 471 -27.69 -19.38 14.76
CA ILE A 471 -27.15 -18.39 15.70
C ILE A 471 -26.26 -19.01 16.80
N LEU A 472 -25.02 -19.39 16.45
CA LEU A 472 -23.90 -19.49 17.42
C LEU A 472 -22.59 -19.06 16.74
N MET A 473 -21.69 -18.38 17.44
CA MET A 473 -20.38 -17.97 16.90
C MET A 473 -19.37 -19.11 17.02
N ARG A 474 -18.53 -19.33 16.00
CA ARG A 474 -17.38 -20.22 16.11
C ARG A 474 -16.13 -19.37 16.27
N MET A 475 -15.49 -19.51 17.44
CA MET A 475 -14.21 -18.88 17.75
C MET A 475 -13.11 -19.90 17.51
N GLN A 476 -12.12 -19.56 16.69
CA GLN A 476 -10.87 -20.32 16.61
C GLN A 476 -9.77 -19.49 17.27
N ALA A 477 -9.10 -20.06 18.27
CA ALA A 477 -7.96 -19.47 18.93
C ALA A 477 -6.76 -20.42 18.84
N LYS A 478 -5.59 -19.91 18.46
CA LYS A 478 -4.33 -20.66 18.60
C LYS A 478 -3.74 -20.40 19.98
N TYR A 479 -3.49 -21.48 20.71
CA TYR A 479 -2.91 -21.43 22.06
C TYR A 479 -1.40 -21.62 22.02
N LEU A 480 -0.68 -20.94 22.92
CA LEU A 480 0.66 -21.35 23.33
C LEU A 480 0.51 -22.59 24.22
N TRP A 481 0.77 -23.78 23.69
CA TRP A 481 1.05 -24.92 24.56
C TRP A 481 2.47 -24.75 25.09
N PRO A 482 2.71 -24.81 26.41
CA PRO A 482 4.08 -24.89 26.91
C PRO A 482 4.67 -26.22 26.44
N LEU A 483 5.82 -26.17 25.78
CA LEU A 483 6.73 -27.32 25.68
C LEU A 483 7.37 -27.58 27.03
#